data_AF-F3FSJ5-F1
#
_entry.id   AF-F3FSJ5-F1
#
_cell.length_a   1.000
_cell.length_b   1.000
_cell.length_c   1.000
_cell.angle_alpha   90.00
_cell.angle_beta   90.00
_cell.angle_gamma   90.00
#
_symmetry.space_group_name_H-M   'P 1'
#
loop_
_entity.id
_entity.type
_entity.pdbx_description
1 polymer ?
#
loop_
_entity_poly.entity_id
_entity_poly.type
_entity_poly.pdbx_seq_one_letter_code
_entity_poly.pdbx_strand_id
1 'polypeptide(L)' 'MAILCKYTYDPLDRLSTVTPLAQAVANRFYNGEQLMTELHGDRQRTCIRAGAQLLAQQ' A
#
# COMPACT_ATOMS: atom_id res chain seq x y z
N MET A 1 -10.40 -12.37 22.38
CA MET A 1 -10.51 -11.54 21.16
C MET A 1 -9.15 -11.49 20.51
N ALA A 2 -9.01 -11.84 19.24
CA ALA A 2 -7.72 -11.75 18.53
C ALA A 2 -7.74 -10.57 17.53
N ILE A 3 -6.62 -9.86 17.40
CA ILE A 3 -6.47 -8.80 16.38
C ILE A 3 -6.28 -9.48 15.03
N LEU A 4 -7.20 -9.25 14.08
CA LEU A 4 -7.16 -9.86 12.75
C LEU A 4 -6.21 -9.11 11.79
N CYS A 5 -6.10 -7.79 11.96
CA CYS A 5 -5.24 -6.95 11.15
C CYS A 5 -4.88 -5.67 11.89
N LYS A 6 -3.66 -5.17 11.69
CA LYS A 6 -3.23 -3.83 12.11
C LYS A 6 -3.05 -2.96 10.88
N TYR A 7 -3.41 -1.69 11.02
CA TYR A 7 -3.25 -0.68 9.99
C TYR A 7 -2.44 0.47 10.57
N THR A 8 -1.48 0.98 9.81
CA THR A 8 -0.73 2.19 10.18
C THR A 8 -0.94 3.25 9.12
N TYR A 9 -0.91 4.49 9.55
CA TYR A 9 -1.08 5.65 8.69
C TYR A 9 0.19 6.48 8.72
N ASP A 10 0.52 7.10 7.59
CA ASP A 10 1.58 8.11 7.54
C ASP A 10 1.08 9.46 8.06
N PRO A 11 1.95 10.48 8.22
CA PRO A 11 1.56 11.80 8.72
C PRO A 11 0.56 12.56 7.85
N LEU A 12 0.29 12.09 6.62
CA LEU A 12 -0.72 12.66 5.73
C LEU A 12 -2.05 11.90 5.82
N ASP A 13 -2.23 11.06 6.86
CA ASP A 13 -3.41 10.24 7.09
C ASP A 13 -3.68 9.20 5.98
N ARG A 14 -2.61 8.73 5.31
CA ARG A 14 -2.72 7.71 4.26
C ARG A 14 -2.30 6.36 4.81
N LEU A 15 -2.99 5.31 4.40
CA LEU A 15 -2.68 3.94 4.81
C LEU A 15 -1.26 3.55 4.37
N SER A 16 -0.33 3.41 5.31
CA SER A 16 1.08 3.11 5.05
C SER A 16 1.36 1.61 5.11
N THR A 17 0.84 0.92 6.12
CA THR A 17 1.07 -0.52 6.31
C THR A 17 -0.21 -1.26 6.68
N VAL A 18 -0.37 -2.47 6.11
CA VAL A 18 -1.38 -3.46 6.50
C VAL A 18 -0.64 -4.68 7.03
N THR A 19 -0.92 -5.07 8.27
CA THR A 19 -0.32 -6.25 8.93
C THR A 19 -1.41 -7.23 9.34
N PRO A 20 -1.80 -8.17 8.46
CA PRO A 20 -2.75 -9.22 8.80
C PRO A 20 -2.13 -10.25 9.76
N LEU A 21 -2.95 -10.91 10.57
CA LEU A 21 -2.49 -11.86 11.59
C LEU A 21 -1.65 -13.04 11.06
N ALA A 22 -1.92 -13.49 9.84
CA ALA A 22 -1.31 -14.70 9.25
C ALA A 22 -0.96 -14.53 7.77
N GLN A 23 -0.78 -13.30 7.29
CA GLN A 23 -0.45 -13.01 5.90
C GLN A 23 0.72 -12.02 5.83
N ALA A 24 1.35 -11.94 4.67
CA ALA A 24 2.45 -11.00 4.45
C ALA A 24 2.02 -9.55 4.71
N VAL A 25 2.94 -8.77 5.26
CA VAL A 25 2.76 -7.33 5.44
C VAL A 25 2.65 -6.66 4.08
N ALA A 26 1.69 -5.74 3.95
CA ALA A 26 1.58 -4.84 2.82
C ALA A 26 2.14 -3.46 3.19
N ASN A 27 3.12 -2.95 2.44
CA ASN A 27 3.58 -1.57 2.54
C ASN A 27 3.15 -0.78 1.30
N ARG A 28 2.70 0.45 1.49
CA ARG A 28 2.18 1.32 0.43
C ARG A 28 3.01 2.59 0.33
N PHE A 29 3.37 2.96 -0.89
CA PHE A 29 4.20 4.11 -1.19
C PHE A 29 3.47 5.04 -2.16
N TYR A 30 3.47 6.32 -1.81
CA TYR A 30 2.67 7.33 -2.48
C TYR A 30 3.55 8.42 -3.09
N ASN A 31 3.12 8.95 -4.24
CA ASN A 31 3.60 10.20 -4.81
C ASN A 31 2.47 11.25 -4.72
N GLY A 32 2.56 12.19 -3.78
CA GLY A 32 1.41 13.00 -3.39
C GLY A 32 0.25 12.10 -2.95
N GLU A 33 -0.97 12.35 -3.40
CA GLU A 33 -2.14 11.53 -3.06
C GLU A 33 -2.22 10.19 -3.82
N GLN A 34 -1.24 9.89 -4.66
CA GLN A 34 -1.32 8.78 -5.61
C GLN A 34 -0.51 7.58 -5.15
N LEU A 35 -1.17 6.43 -5.03
CA LEU A 35 -0.47 5.16 -4.81
C LEU A 35 0.40 4.83 -6.02
N MET A 36 1.70 4.66 -5.77
CA MET A 36 2.71 4.34 -6.78
C MET A 36 3.16 2.88 -6.66
N THR A 37 3.44 2.41 -5.45
CA THR A 37 3.97 1.06 -5.23
C THR A 37 3.32 0.44 -4.01
N GLU A 38 3.04 -0.86 -4.10
CA GLU A 38 2.58 -1.68 -3.00
C GLU A 38 3.43 -2.95 -2.90
N LEU A 39 4.02 -3.19 -1.74
CA LEU A 39 4.85 -4.38 -1.47
C LEU A 39 4.09 -5.31 -0.56
N HIS A 40 3.73 -6.51 -1.02
CA HIS A 40 3.08 -7.59 -0.27
C HIS A 40 4.08 -8.73 -0.04
N GLY A 41 4.82 -8.70 1.06
CA GLY A 41 5.98 -9.58 1.23
C GLY A 41 6.95 -9.40 0.05
N ASP A 42 7.27 -10.49 -0.65
CA ASP A 42 8.18 -10.47 -1.80
C ASP A 42 7.51 -10.04 -3.11
N ARG A 43 6.18 -9.84 -3.12
CA ARG A 43 5.45 -9.41 -4.31
C ARG A 43 5.31 -7.90 -4.34
N GLN A 44 5.92 -7.27 -5.34
CA GLN A 44 5.70 -5.85 -5.63
C GLN A 44 4.60 -5.67 -6.67
N ARG A 45 3.75 -4.68 -6.45
CA ARG A 45 2.84 -4.11 -7.45
C ARG A 45 3.19 -2.66 -7.69
N THR A 46 3.31 -2.26 -8.95
CA THR A 46 3.66 -0.87 -9.30
C THR A 46 2.59 -0.28 -10.21
N CYS A 47 2.08 0.90 -9.86
CA CYS A 47 1.14 1.66 -10.65
C CYS A 47 1.90 2.74 -11.45
N ILE A 48 1.78 2.71 -12.77
CA ILE A 48 2.28 3.78 -13.65
C ILE A 48 1.14 4.76 -13.89
N ARG A 49 1.37 6.05 -13.62
CA ARG A 49 0.34 7.09 -13.69
C ARG A 49 0.82 8.31 -14.47
N ALA A 50 -0.12 9.00 -15.12
CA ALA A 50 0.05 10.34 -15.67
C ALA A 50 -1.04 11.25 -15.11
N GLY A 51 -0.67 12.14 -14.19
CA GLY A 51 -1.64 12.85 -13.37
C GLY A 51 -2.57 11.86 -12.68
N ALA A 52 -3.88 12.12 -12.66
CA ALA A 52 -4.86 11.22 -12.04
C ALA A 52 -5.09 9.90 -12.81
N GLN A 53 -4.60 9.79 -14.05
CA GLN A 53 -4.86 8.64 -14.90
C GLN A 53 -3.90 7.49 -14.57
N LEU A 54 -4.47 6.30 -14.29
CA LEU A 54 -3.71 5.05 -14.23
C LEU A 54 -3.42 4.58 -15.65
N LEU A 55 -2.15 4.43 -16.00
CA LEU A 55 -1.71 3.98 -17.31
C LEU A 55 -1.45 2.47 -17.33
N ALA A 56 -0.83 1.94 -16.28
CA ALA A 56 -0.53 0.52 -16.14
C ALA A 56 -0.42 0.10 -14.68
N GLN A 57 -0.57 -1.20 -14.44
CA GLN A 57 -0.22 -1.82 -13.17
C GLN A 57 0.54 -3.11 -13.48
N GLN A 58 1.70 -3.27 -12.85
CA GLN A 58 2.55 -4.46 -12.94
C GLN A 58 2.53 -5.21 -11.61
#